data_AF-A0A3B9H1T5-F1
#
_entry.id   AF-A0A3B9H1T5-F1
#
_cell.length_a   1.000
_cell.length_b   1.000
_cell.length_c   1.000
_cell.angle_alpha   90.00
_cell.angle_beta   90.00
_cell.angle_gamma   90.00
#
_symmetry.space_group_name_H-M   'P 1'
#
loop_
_entity.id
_entity.type
_entity.pdbx_description
1 polymer ?
#
loop_
_entity_poly.entity_id
_entity_poly.type
_entity_poly.pdbx_seq_one_letter_code
_entity_poly.pdbx_strand_id
1 'polypeptide(L)'
;RKILPDDKAAIRAQVSEWIAAPETDVVITSGGTGLTGRDVTPEAVTPLFDKTIEGFSVIFHQVSFQSVGLSTLQSRAIAGLASGTFIFCLPGSTGAVKDGWDKVISYQLDSRHKPCNLVELMPRLMEHEG
;
A
#
# COMPACT_ATOMS: atom_id res chain seq x y z
N ARG A 1 4.76 -9.69 -11.01
CA ARG A 1 3.32 -9.32 -11.10
C ARG A 1 2.46 -10.58 -10.98
N LYS A 2 1.36 -10.52 -10.21
CA LYS A 2 0.34 -11.58 -10.11
C LYS A 2 -1.06 -10.96 -10.28
N ILE A 3 -2.03 -11.72 -10.79
CA ILE A 3 -3.45 -11.38 -10.79
C ILE A 3 -4.16 -12.45 -9.97
N LEU A 4 -4.99 -12.04 -9.02
CA LEU A 4 -5.69 -12.93 -8.10
C LEU A 4 -7.18 -12.58 -8.08
N PRO A 5 -8.05 -13.55 -7.77
CA PRO A 5 -9.44 -13.25 -7.41
C PRO A 5 -9.51 -12.49 -6.08
N ASP A 6 -10.68 -11.94 -5.78
CA ASP A 6 -11.04 -11.34 -4.49
C ASP A 6 -11.15 -12.39 -3.38
N ASP A 7 -10.04 -13.08 -3.11
CA ASP A 7 -9.91 -14.12 -2.08
C ASP A 7 -8.87 -13.72 -1.05
N LYS A 8 -9.32 -13.62 0.21
CA LYS A 8 -8.50 -13.13 1.31
C LYS A 8 -7.25 -14.00 1.56
N ALA A 9 -7.38 -15.32 1.42
CA ALA A 9 -6.28 -16.24 1.69
C ALA A 9 -5.24 -16.20 0.57
N ALA A 10 -5.68 -16.17 -0.69
CA ALA A 10 -4.81 -16.07 -1.86
C ALA A 10 -4.03 -14.75 -1.88
N ILE A 11 -4.71 -13.62 -1.60
CA ILE A 11 -4.05 -12.31 -1.50
C ILE A 11 -3.01 -12.32 -0.39
N ARG A 12 -3.37 -12.78 0.81
CA ARG A 12 -2.45 -12.85 1.94
C ARG A 12 -1.24 -13.72 1.63
N ALA A 13 -1.45 -14.92 1.09
CA ALA A 13 -0.37 -15.84 0.75
C ALA A 13 0.61 -15.22 -0.25
N GLN A 14 0.10 -14.58 -1.31
CA GLN A 14 0.97 -13.95 -2.32
C GLN A 14 1.75 -12.76 -1.78
N VAL A 15 1.12 -11.92 -0.94
CA VAL A 15 1.81 -10.78 -0.32
C VAL A 15 2.85 -11.27 0.68
N SER A 16 2.57 -12.30 1.47
CA SER A 16 3.55 -12.94 2.36
C SER A 16 4.73 -13.54 1.60
N GLU A 17 4.49 -14.20 0.45
CA GLU A 17 5.56 -14.71 -0.41
C GLU A 17 6.49 -13.58 -0.88
N TRP A 18 5.92 -12.44 -1.27
CA TRP A 18 6.71 -11.28 -1.68
C TRP A 18 7.45 -10.60 -0.53
N ILE A 19 6.83 -10.49 0.65
CA ILE A 19 7.53 -9.97 1.85
C ILE A 19 8.75 -10.84 2.20
N ALA A 20 8.65 -12.15 2.01
CA ALA A 20 9.76 -13.08 2.30
C ALA A 20 10.85 -13.08 1.21
N ALA A 21 10.61 -12.47 0.05
CA ALA A 21 11.55 -12.44 -1.06
C ALA A 21 12.57 -11.30 -0.87
N PRO A 22 13.88 -11.60 -0.73
CA PRO A 22 14.89 -10.62 -0.37
C PRO A 22 15.09 -9.50 -1.40
N GLU A 23 14.66 -9.69 -2.64
CA GLU A 23 14.69 -8.70 -3.71
C GLU A 23 13.46 -7.78 -3.75
N THR A 24 12.47 -7.99 -2.88
CA THR A 24 11.23 -7.20 -2.88
C THR A 24 11.27 -6.13 -1.80
N ASP A 25 11.52 -4.89 -2.22
CA ASP A 25 11.47 -3.74 -1.32
C ASP A 25 10.05 -3.18 -1.11
N VAL A 26 9.19 -3.33 -2.13
CA VAL A 26 7.86 -2.72 -2.18
C VAL A 26 6.85 -3.64 -2.85
N VAL A 27 5.67 -3.77 -2.22
CA VAL A 27 4.48 -4.41 -2.79
C VAL A 27 3.40 -3.35 -3.02
N ILE A 28 2.82 -3.32 -4.21
CA ILE A 28 1.66 -2.49 -4.54
C ILE A 28 0.53 -3.38 -5.03
N THR A 29 -0.64 -3.27 -4.40
CA THR A 29 -1.87 -3.92 -4.85
C THR A 29 -2.84 -2.89 -5.41
N SER A 30 -3.73 -3.33 -6.30
CA SER A 30 -4.81 -2.51 -6.85
C SER A 30 -6.08 -3.35 -6.93
N GLY A 31 -7.14 -2.92 -6.23
CA GLY A 31 -8.42 -3.61 -6.16
C GLY A 31 -8.74 -4.20 -4.78
N GLY A 32 -10.01 -4.54 -4.57
CA GLY A 32 -10.51 -5.17 -3.35
C GLY A 32 -10.51 -4.26 -2.11
N THR A 33 -10.42 -2.94 -2.27
CA THR A 33 -10.45 -1.96 -1.15
C THR A 33 -11.79 -1.23 -1.03
N GLY A 34 -12.83 -1.63 -1.76
CA GLY A 34 -14.17 -1.06 -1.63
C GLY A 34 -14.88 -1.46 -0.32
N LEU A 35 -16.19 -1.24 -0.29
CA LEU A 35 -17.05 -1.53 0.88
C LEU A 35 -17.97 -2.75 0.66
N THR A 36 -17.85 -3.45 -0.47
CA THR A 36 -18.70 -4.62 -0.75
C THR A 36 -18.12 -5.87 -0.11
N GLY A 37 -18.93 -6.93 0.02
CA GLY A 37 -18.48 -8.20 0.61
C GLY A 37 -17.35 -8.92 -0.16
N ARG A 38 -17.03 -8.48 -1.39
CA ARG A 38 -15.88 -8.97 -2.17
C ARG A 38 -14.61 -8.19 -1.88
N ASP A 39 -14.71 -6.97 -1.35
CA ASP A 39 -13.55 -6.13 -1.12
C ASP A 39 -12.83 -6.57 0.16
N VAL A 40 -11.81 -7.42 0.00
CA VAL A 40 -11.12 -8.10 1.10
C VAL A 40 -9.62 -7.77 1.23
N THR A 41 -9.08 -6.90 0.39
CA THR A 41 -7.65 -6.58 0.37
C THR A 41 -7.17 -6.01 1.71
N PRO A 42 -7.86 -5.03 2.36
CA PRO A 42 -7.45 -4.55 3.67
C PRO A 42 -7.43 -5.64 4.76
N GLU A 43 -8.42 -6.54 4.76
CA GLU A 43 -8.51 -7.67 5.69
C GLU A 43 -7.43 -8.73 5.43
N ALA A 44 -7.04 -8.91 4.17
CA ALA A 44 -5.99 -9.84 3.78
C ALA A 44 -4.62 -9.34 4.25
N VAL A 45 -4.34 -8.05 4.06
CA VAL A 45 -3.00 -7.47 4.14
C VAL A 45 -2.68 -6.85 5.50
N THR A 46 -3.63 -6.18 6.17
CA THR A 46 -3.38 -5.52 7.47
C THR A 46 -2.74 -6.44 8.52
N PRO A 47 -3.16 -7.72 8.67
CA PRO A 47 -2.54 -8.63 9.63
C PRO A 47 -1.07 -8.98 9.36
N LEU A 48 -0.52 -8.61 8.20
CA LEU A 48 0.88 -8.80 7.85
C LEU A 48 1.76 -7.63 8.30
N PHE A 49 1.18 -6.49 8.67
CA PHE A 49 1.95 -5.29 9.01
C PHE A 49 2.59 -5.40 10.39
N ASP A 50 3.88 -5.10 10.47
CA ASP A 50 4.56 -4.78 11.73
C ASP A 50 4.16 -3.38 12.19
N LYS A 51 4.03 -2.45 11.24
CA LYS A 51 3.65 -1.05 11.47
C LYS A 51 2.72 -0.58 10.36
N THR A 52 1.60 0.03 10.75
CA THR A 52 0.72 0.72 9.81
C THR A 52 1.25 2.12 9.50
N ILE A 53 1.24 2.52 8.24
CA ILE A 53 1.57 3.90 7.81
C ILE A 53 0.26 4.69 7.75
N GLU A 54 -0.27 5.10 8.91
CA GLU A 54 -1.59 5.75 9.01
C GLU A 54 -1.70 7.01 8.15
N GLY A 55 -0.61 7.77 8.03
CA GLY A 55 -0.54 8.97 7.20
C GLY A 55 -0.82 8.70 5.71
N PHE A 56 -0.57 7.49 5.21
CA PHE A 56 -0.84 7.16 3.81
C PHE A 56 -2.33 7.24 3.50
N SER A 57 -3.20 6.65 4.33
CA SER A 57 -4.64 6.66 4.10
C SER A 57 -5.19 8.09 4.12
N VAL A 58 -4.74 8.89 5.08
CA VAL A 58 -5.12 10.31 5.19
C VAL A 58 -4.73 11.09 3.94
N ILE A 59 -3.46 11.03 3.53
CA ILE A 59 -2.97 11.77 2.36
C ILE A 59 -3.63 11.26 1.08
N PHE A 60 -3.77 9.95 0.91
CA PHE A 60 -4.47 9.37 -0.24
C PHE A 60 -5.90 9.91 -0.33
N HIS A 61 -6.65 9.90 0.77
CA HIS A 61 -8.03 10.37 0.76
C HIS A 61 -8.14 11.88 0.54
N GLN A 62 -7.18 12.69 1.03
CA GLN A 62 -7.10 14.12 0.73
C GLN A 62 -6.87 14.38 -0.77
N VAL A 63 -5.90 13.68 -1.37
CA VAL A 63 -5.60 13.78 -2.80
C VAL A 63 -6.77 13.30 -3.65
N SER A 64 -7.33 12.14 -3.32
CA SER A 64 -8.47 11.54 -4.02
C SER A 64 -9.72 12.42 -3.89
N PHE A 65 -9.94 13.09 -2.75
CA PHE A 65 -11.04 14.05 -2.59
C PHE A 65 -10.94 15.21 -3.60
N GLN A 66 -9.73 15.68 -3.93
CA GLN A 66 -9.57 16.71 -4.97
C GLN A 66 -9.93 16.21 -6.36
N SER A 67 -9.71 14.91 -6.64
CA SER A 67 -10.04 14.28 -7.91
C SER A 67 -11.52 13.89 -8.06
N VAL A 68 -12.10 13.28 -7.02
CA VAL A 68 -13.42 12.61 -7.09
C VAL A 68 -14.40 13.03 -5.98
N GLY A 69 -14.04 14.01 -5.15
CA GLY A 69 -14.89 14.48 -4.05
C GLY A 69 -15.19 13.38 -3.03
N LEU A 70 -16.42 13.38 -2.52
CA LEU A 70 -16.88 12.45 -1.47
C LEU A 70 -16.87 10.97 -1.90
N SER A 71 -16.75 10.66 -3.19
CA SER A 71 -16.60 9.28 -3.68
C SER A 71 -15.36 8.58 -3.09
N THR A 72 -14.36 9.34 -2.64
CA THR A 72 -13.19 8.81 -1.91
C THR A 72 -13.57 7.94 -0.69
N LEU A 73 -14.72 8.22 -0.05
CA LEU A 73 -15.22 7.48 1.12
C LEU A 73 -15.59 6.02 0.81
N GLN A 74 -15.75 5.66 -0.46
CA GLN A 74 -16.07 4.29 -0.89
C GLN A 74 -14.83 3.39 -0.98
N SER A 75 -13.64 3.92 -0.65
CA SER A 75 -12.37 3.20 -0.68
C SER A 75 -11.74 3.12 0.71
N ARG A 76 -10.94 2.09 0.92
CA ARG A 76 -10.20 1.81 2.15
C ARG A 76 -8.72 1.60 1.83
N ALA A 77 -8.09 2.61 1.22
CA ALA A 77 -6.68 2.54 0.87
C ALA A 77 -5.83 2.54 2.15
N ILE A 78 -4.87 1.62 2.23
CA ILE A 78 -4.02 1.42 3.40
C ILE A 78 -2.57 1.18 2.99
N ALA A 79 -1.64 1.44 3.89
CA ALA A 79 -0.24 1.07 3.72
C ALA A 79 0.38 0.66 5.05
N GLY A 80 1.45 -0.12 4.96
CA GLY A 80 2.18 -0.63 6.11
C GLY A 80 3.59 -1.06 5.75
N LEU A 81 4.33 -1.44 6.78
CA LEU A 81 5.65 -2.05 6.71
C LEU A 81 5.55 -3.47 7.26
N ALA A 82 6.15 -4.43 6.57
CA ALA A 82 6.28 -5.82 7.03
C ALA A 82 7.66 -6.36 6.65
N SER A 83 8.45 -6.79 7.63
CA SER A 83 9.80 -7.36 7.44
C SER A 83 10.67 -6.56 6.45
N GLY A 84 10.69 -5.22 6.61
CA GLY A 84 11.48 -4.33 5.76
C GLY A 84 10.85 -4.01 4.39
N THR A 85 9.72 -4.62 4.05
CA THR A 85 8.99 -4.39 2.80
C THR A 85 7.88 -3.36 3.00
N PHE A 86 7.84 -2.31 2.17
CA PHE A 86 6.71 -1.38 2.15
C PHE A 86 5.54 -1.96 1.35
N ILE A 87 4.32 -1.80 1.85
CA ILE A 87 3.13 -2.36 1.21
C ILE A 87 2.08 -1.26 1.06
N PHE A 88 1.60 -1.03 -0.17
CA PHE A 88 0.55 -0.07 -0.50
C PHE A 88 -0.64 -0.79 -1.14
N CYS A 89 -1.84 -0.62 -0.57
CA CYS A 89 -3.07 -1.16 -1.13
C CYS A 89 -3.93 -0.03 -1.70
N LEU A 90 -4.00 0.03 -3.03
CA LEU A 90 -4.76 1.04 -3.77
C LEU A 90 -6.12 0.51 -4.25
N PRO A 91 -7.09 1.39 -4.53
CA PRO A 91 -8.32 0.99 -5.19
C PRO A 91 -8.08 0.46 -6.61
N GLY A 92 -9.09 -0.23 -7.15
CA GLY A 92 -9.01 -0.88 -8.48
C GLY A 92 -9.19 0.07 -9.66
N SER A 93 -9.72 1.28 -9.44
CA SER A 93 -9.95 2.23 -10.53
C SER A 93 -8.64 2.86 -11.00
N THR A 94 -8.47 3.01 -12.31
CA THR A 94 -7.26 3.62 -12.88
C THR A 94 -7.02 5.03 -12.37
N GLY A 95 -8.07 5.80 -12.11
CA GLY A 95 -7.96 7.15 -11.52
C GLY A 95 -7.36 7.12 -10.12
N ALA A 96 -7.85 6.22 -9.25
CA ALA A 96 -7.32 6.09 -7.89
C ALA A 96 -5.89 5.56 -7.86
N VAL A 97 -5.54 4.65 -8.78
CA VAL A 97 -4.15 4.18 -8.92
C VAL A 97 -3.22 5.33 -9.32
N LYS A 98 -3.63 6.16 -10.28
CA LYS A 98 -2.88 7.36 -10.66
C LYS A 98 -2.74 8.35 -9.49
N ASP A 99 -3.83 8.60 -8.76
CA ASP A 99 -3.78 9.46 -7.57
C ASP A 99 -2.80 8.92 -6.52
N GLY A 100 -2.83 7.62 -6.23
CA GLY A 100 -1.89 7.01 -5.29
C GLY A 100 -0.45 7.04 -5.78
N TRP A 101 -0.20 6.70 -7.05
CA TRP A 101 1.15 6.61 -7.60
C TRP A 101 1.76 7.98 -7.90
N ASP A 102 1.11 8.77 -8.76
CA ASP A 102 1.67 10.01 -9.32
C ASP A 102 1.75 11.14 -8.27
N LYS A 103 0.91 11.10 -7.24
CA LYS A 103 0.80 12.20 -6.27
C LYS A 103 1.30 11.84 -4.86
N VAL A 104 1.57 10.55 -4.57
CA VAL A 104 1.98 10.12 -3.22
C VAL A 104 3.18 9.16 -3.27
N ILE A 105 2.99 7.95 -3.80
CA ILE A 105 3.97 6.86 -3.68
C ILE A 105 5.25 7.18 -4.46
N SER A 106 5.15 7.67 -5.69
CA SER A 106 6.33 7.95 -6.53
C SER A 106 7.29 8.96 -5.88
N TYR A 107 6.78 9.97 -5.18
CA TYR A 107 7.61 10.91 -4.43
C TYR A 107 8.33 10.24 -3.26
N GLN A 108 7.66 9.35 -2.54
CA GLN A 108 8.25 8.67 -1.38
C GLN A 108 9.22 7.55 -1.77
N LEU A 109 9.12 7.02 -2.99
CA LEU A 109 10.05 6.05 -3.58
C LEU A 109 11.14 6.69 -4.46
N ASP A 110 11.20 8.02 -4.52
CA ASP A 110 12.30 8.76 -5.15
C ASP A 110 13.29 9.21 -4.09
N SER A 111 14.51 8.67 -4.12
CA SER A 111 15.59 9.01 -3.18
C SER A 111 16.03 10.49 -3.23
N ARG A 112 15.64 11.21 -4.28
CA ARG A 112 15.92 12.64 -4.44
C ARG A 112 14.87 13.52 -3.77
N HIS A 113 13.72 12.97 -3.36
CA HIS A 113 12.66 13.73 -2.71
C HIS A 113 13.09 14.23 -1.33
N LYS A 114 12.74 15.48 -1.03
CA LYS A 114 13.11 16.21 0.18
C LYS A 114 11.86 16.78 0.87
N PRO A 115 11.86 16.98 2.21
CA PRO A 115 13.01 16.86 3.12
C PRO A 115 13.38 15.41 3.48
N CYS A 116 12.47 14.45 3.32
CA CYS A 116 12.68 13.03 3.60
C CYS A 116 11.86 12.16 2.63
N ASN A 117 12.26 10.90 2.48
CA ASN A 117 11.56 9.89 1.68
C ASN A 117 11.72 8.49 2.31
N LEU A 118 10.95 7.50 1.84
CA LEU A 118 10.98 6.15 2.40
C LEU A 118 12.26 5.38 2.02
N VAL A 119 12.88 5.71 0.89
CA VAL A 119 14.14 5.07 0.45
C VAL A 119 15.27 5.31 1.44
N GLU A 120 15.35 6.53 2.01
CA GLU A 120 16.32 6.88 3.05
C GLU A 120 16.14 6.05 4.34
N LEU A 121 14.95 5.48 4.58
CA LEU A 121 14.68 4.64 5.75
C LEU A 121 15.08 3.17 5.53
N MET A 122 15.14 2.70 4.29
CA MET A 122 15.28 1.27 3.95
C MET A 122 16.44 0.55 4.67
N PRO A 123 17.66 1.12 4.76
CA PRO A 123 18.77 0.47 5.46
C PRO A 123 18.53 0.23 6.96
N ARG A 124 17.52 0.90 7.52
CA ARG A 124 17.27 1.00 8.96
C ARG A 124 15.99 0.29 9.41
N LEU A 125 15.19 -0.22 8.48
CA LEU A 125 13.86 -0.77 8.78
C LEU A 125 13.92 -2.00 9.70
N MET A 126 15.05 -2.73 9.66
CA MET A 126 15.27 -4.00 10.36
C MET A 126 16.32 -3.88 11.48
N GLU A 127 16.67 -2.66 11.93
CA GLU A 127 17.69 -2.43 12.97
C GLU A 127 17.40 -3.16 14.31
N HIS A 128 16.14 -3.49 14.58
CA HIS A 128 15.71 -4.15 15.83
C HIS A 128 15.68 -5.67 15.76
N GLU A 129 15.98 -6.28 14.61
CA GLU A 129 15.95 -7.74 14.42
C GLU A 129 17.32 -8.42 14.60
N GLY A 130 18.33 -7.64 15.04
CA GLY A 130 19.69 -8.10 15.34
C GLY A 130 19.95 -8.39 16.81
#